data_AF-A0A8J6AMR2-F1
#
_entry.id   AF-A0A8J6AMR2-F1
#
_cell.length_a   1.000
_cell.length_b   1.000
_cell.length_c   1.000
_cell.angle_alpha   90.00
_cell.angle_beta   90.00
_cell.angle_gamma   90.00
#
_symmetry.space_group_name_H-M   'P 1'
#
loop_
_entity.id
_entity.type
_entity.pdbx_description
1 polymer ?
#
loop_
_entity_poly.entity_id
_entity_poly.type
_entity_poly.pdbx_seq_one_letter_code
_entity_poly.pdbx_strand_id
1 'polypeptide(L)'
;HSYTGQDYSTQGNVGKISLDQIDSLSTKSFPPCMRQLHKALRDNHHLRHGGRMQYGLFLKGIGLTLEQALQFWKQEFIRGNMDAD
;
A
#
# COMPACT_ATOMS: atom_id res chain seq x y z
N HIS A 1 20.69 -16.18 -15.49
CA HIS A 1 19.72 -15.08 -15.65
C HIS A 1 19.08 -14.79 -14.30
N SER A 2 19.52 -13.74 -13.61
CA SER A 2 18.93 -13.34 -12.34
C SER A 2 17.67 -12.52 -12.63
N TYR A 3 16.51 -12.94 -12.11
CA TYR A 3 15.28 -12.16 -12.21
C TYR A 3 15.40 -10.90 -11.36
N THR A 4 15.86 -9.81 -11.96
CA THR A 4 15.68 -8.46 -11.45
C THR A 4 14.19 -8.16 -11.66
N GLY A 5 13.39 -8.16 -10.59
CA GLY A 5 11.93 -8.03 -10.69
C GLY A 5 11.45 -6.82 -11.53
N GLN A 6 10.16 -6.79 -11.84
CA GLN A 6 9.56 -5.74 -12.68
C GLN A 6 9.97 -4.32 -12.23
N ASP A 7 10.39 -3.51 -13.20
CA ASP A 7 10.78 -2.12 -12.97
C ASP A 7 9.52 -1.25 -12.78
N TYR A 8 9.11 -1.13 -11.52
CA TYR A 8 8.00 -0.27 -11.09
C TYR A 8 8.30 1.24 -11.21
N SER A 9 9.47 1.64 -11.74
CA SER A 9 9.81 3.03 -12.06
C SER A 9 9.21 3.48 -13.40
N THR A 10 8.78 2.54 -14.25
CA THR A 10 8.32 2.82 -15.62
C THR A 10 6.91 3.38 -15.73
N GLN A 11 6.10 3.35 -14.66
CA GLN A 11 4.77 3.94 -14.65
C GLN A 11 4.84 5.39 -14.12
N GLY A 12 5.08 6.32 -15.03
CA GLY A 12 4.62 7.70 -14.87
C GLY A 12 3.09 7.72 -14.85
N ASN A 13 2.48 7.30 -13.74
CA ASN A 13 1.04 7.29 -13.59
C ASN A 13 0.54 8.69 -13.21
N VAL A 14 -0.33 9.23 -14.06
CA VAL A 14 -0.87 10.59 -14.05
C VAL A 14 -1.97 10.79 -12.99
N GLY A 15 -2.34 9.74 -12.25
CA GLY A 15 -3.34 9.78 -11.19
C GLY A 15 -2.72 10.06 -9.83
N LYS A 16 -2.91 11.26 -9.28
CA LYS A 16 -2.67 11.51 -7.86
C LYS A 16 -3.83 10.92 -7.07
N ILE A 17 -3.59 9.84 -6.33
CA ILE A 17 -4.55 9.34 -5.35
C ILE A 17 -4.32 10.04 -4.00
N SER A 18 -5.40 10.38 -3.31
CA SER A 18 -5.33 10.89 -1.95
C SER A 18 -5.51 9.76 -0.93
N LEU A 19 -4.98 9.95 0.29
CA LEU A 19 -5.00 8.90 1.33
C LEU A 19 -6.43 8.51 1.76
N ASP A 20 -7.34 9.49 1.80
CA ASP A 20 -8.76 9.32 2.13
C ASP A 20 -9.52 8.50 1.08
N GLN A 21 -9.02 8.42 -0.15
CA GLN A 21 -9.65 7.64 -1.22
C GLN A 21 -9.33 6.15 -1.16
N ILE A 22 -8.26 5.74 -0.47
CA ILE A 22 -7.75 4.36 -0.49
C ILE A 22 -8.83 3.36 -0.03
N ASP A 23 -9.56 3.68 1.04
CA ASP A 23 -10.59 2.77 1.57
C ASP A 23 -11.74 2.58 0.57
N SER A 24 -12.20 3.68 -0.05
CA SER A 24 -13.24 3.64 -1.09
C SER A 24 -12.77 2.86 -2.32
N LEU A 25 -11.55 3.10 -2.80
CA LEU A 25 -10.97 2.41 -3.94
C LEU A 25 -10.72 0.92 -3.66
N SER A 26 -10.43 0.54 -2.40
CA SER A 26 -10.23 -0.85 -2.02
C SER A 26 -11.46 -1.73 -2.30
N THR A 27 -12.66 -1.15 -2.18
CA THR A 27 -13.92 -1.86 -2.38
C THR A 27 -14.35 -1.87 -3.85
N LYS A 28 -14.14 -0.76 -4.56
CA LYS A 28 -14.67 -0.51 -5.91
C LYS A 28 -13.71 -0.88 -7.04
N SER A 29 -12.40 -0.75 -6.80
CA SER A 29 -11.41 -0.73 -7.87
C SER A 29 -10.26 -1.71 -7.66
N PHE A 30 -9.94 -2.10 -6.42
CA PHE A 30 -8.82 -3.01 -6.18
C PHE A 30 -9.14 -4.43 -6.63
N PRO A 31 -8.19 -5.13 -7.28
CA PRO A 31 -8.34 -6.55 -7.55
C PRO A 31 -8.42 -7.36 -6.23
N PRO A 32 -8.96 -8.59 -6.26
CA PRO A 32 -9.23 -9.37 -5.04
C PRO A 32 -8.04 -9.52 -4.09
N CYS A 33 -6.82 -9.70 -4.62
CA CYS A 33 -5.61 -9.82 -3.79
C CYS A 33 -5.29 -8.55 -3.01
N MET A 34 -5.37 -7.38 -3.64
CA MET A 34 -5.08 -6.09 -2.98
C MET A 34 -6.20 -5.70 -2.03
N ARG A 35 -7.46 -6.03 -2.35
CA ARG A 35 -8.58 -5.85 -1.44
C ARG A 35 -8.43 -6.69 -0.16
N GLN A 36 -7.96 -7.93 -0.27
CA GLN A 36 -7.67 -8.77 0.89
C GLN A 36 -6.54 -8.21 1.74
N LEU A 37 -5.45 -7.74 1.12
CA LEU A 37 -4.33 -7.12 1.83
C LEU A 37 -4.76 -5.83 2.53
N HIS A 38 -5.55 -4.99 1.87
CA HIS A 38 -6.11 -3.78 2.46
C HIS A 38 -6.98 -4.11 3.68
N LYS A 39 -7.90 -5.06 3.55
CA LYS A 39 -8.74 -5.52 4.67
C LYS A 39 -7.90 -6.06 5.82
N ALA A 40 -6.94 -6.96 5.54
CA ALA A 40 -6.09 -7.53 6.57
C ALA A 40 -5.24 -6.47 7.29
N LEU A 41 -4.78 -5.45 6.57
CA LEU A 41 -4.08 -4.32 7.16
C LEU A 41 -5.01 -3.51 8.07
N ARG A 42 -6.22 -3.17 7.64
CA ARG A 42 -7.18 -2.40 8.44
C ARG A 42 -7.71 -3.17 9.66
N ASP A 43 -7.83 -4.49 9.56
CA ASP A 43 -8.32 -5.34 10.64
C ASP A 43 -7.24 -5.63 11.69
N ASN A 44 -5.99 -5.85 11.26
CA ASN A 44 -4.90 -6.28 12.15
C ASN A 44 -3.90 -5.17 12.49
N HIS A 45 -4.03 -3.99 11.87
CA HIS A 45 -3.10 -2.87 11.96
C HIS A 45 -1.65 -3.24 11.63
N HIS A 46 -1.45 -4.32 10.87
CA HIS A 46 -0.15 -4.85 10.49
C HIS A 46 -0.29 -5.82 9.31
N LEU A 47 0.77 -5.91 8.48
CA LEU A 47 0.93 -6.94 7.45
C LEU A 47 2.29 -7.60 7.61
N ARG A 48 2.40 -8.90 7.36
CA ARG A 48 3.68 -9.62 7.29
C ARG A 48 4.54 -9.12 6.12
N HIS A 49 5.84 -9.42 6.14
CA HIS A 49 6.82 -8.92 5.16
C HIS A 49 6.36 -9.01 3.69
N GLY A 50 5.91 -10.19 3.24
CA GLY A 50 5.43 -10.36 1.86
C GLY A 50 4.21 -9.49 1.53
N GLY A 51 3.27 -9.36 2.47
CA GLY A 51 2.10 -8.48 2.31
C GLY A 51 2.48 -7.01 2.23
N ARG A 52 3.46 -6.56 3.04
CA ARG A 52 3.98 -5.17 2.97
C ARG A 52 4.62 -4.87 1.63
N MET A 53 5.44 -5.80 1.12
CA MET A 53 6.09 -5.64 -0.18
C MET A 53 5.06 -5.59 -1.31
N GLN A 54 4.15 -6.57 -1.37
CA GLN A 54 3.14 -6.66 -2.41
C GLN A 54 2.19 -5.47 -2.42
N TYR A 55 1.66 -5.10 -1.26
CA TYR A 55 0.71 -3.99 -1.14
C TYR A 55 1.39 -2.63 -1.32
N GLY A 56 2.58 -2.44 -0.75
CA GLY A 56 3.34 -1.20 -0.90
C GLY A 56 3.74 -0.89 -2.34
N LEU A 57 4.20 -1.90 -3.09
CA LEU A 57 4.52 -1.73 -4.52
C LEU A 57 3.27 -1.44 -5.35
N PHE A 58 2.15 -2.07 -5.04
CA PHE A 58 0.87 -1.77 -5.68
C PHE A 58 0.44 -0.32 -5.42
N LEU A 59 0.47 0.14 -4.16
CA LEU A 59 0.12 1.51 -3.80
C LEU A 59 1.01 2.54 -4.51
N LYS A 60 2.32 2.27 -4.61
CA LYS A 60 3.24 3.08 -5.43
C LYS A 60 2.80 3.09 -6.90
N GLY A 61 2.50 1.93 -7.46
CA GLY A 61 2.09 1.78 -8.86
C GLY A 61 0.81 2.56 -9.21
N ILE A 62 -0.14 2.67 -8.28
CA ILE A 62 -1.37 3.46 -8.47
C ILE A 62 -1.23 4.95 -8.13
N GLY A 63 0.00 5.43 -7.85
CA GLY A 63 0.30 6.86 -7.72
C GLY A 63 0.43 7.40 -6.30
N LEU A 64 0.57 6.54 -5.29
CA LEU A 64 0.88 7.00 -3.93
C LEU A 64 2.32 7.52 -3.86
N THR A 65 2.53 8.75 -3.39
CA THR A 65 3.87 9.31 -3.22
C THR A 65 4.62 8.65 -2.06
N LEU A 66 5.94 8.82 -2.00
CA LEU A 66 6.74 8.32 -0.87
C LEU A 66 6.25 8.90 0.47
N GLU A 67 6.00 10.20 0.53
CA GLU A 67 5.51 10.89 1.73
C GLU A 67 4.15 10.33 2.17
N GLN A 68 3.21 10.17 1.24
CA GLN A 68 1.91 9.58 1.52
C GLN A 68 2.03 8.12 1.97
N ALA A 69 2.93 7.34 1.36
CA ALA A 69 3.16 5.95 1.75
C ALA A 69 3.70 5.85 3.19
N LEU A 70 4.68 6.69 3.55
CA LEU A 70 5.21 6.76 4.92
C LEU A 70 4.11 7.14 5.92
N GLN A 71 3.30 8.14 5.57
CA GLN A 71 2.16 8.56 6.38
C GLN A 71 1.14 7.43 6.54
N PHE A 72 0.77 6.76 5.45
CA PHE A 72 -0.19 5.64 5.43
C PHE A 72 0.25 4.51 6.37
N TRP A 73 1.49 4.04 6.22
CA TRP A 73 2.01 2.95 7.06
C TRP A 73 2.17 3.36 8.51
N LYS A 74 2.71 4.56 8.79
CA LYS A 74 2.89 5.06 10.15
C LYS A 74 1.56 5.17 10.89
N GLN A 75 0.57 5.80 10.26
CA GLN A 75 -0.76 5.97 10.87
C GLN A 75 -1.41 4.61 11.16
N GLU A 76 -1.29 3.65 10.26
CA GLU A 76 -1.93 2.35 10.44
C GLU A 76 -1.22 1.49 11.48
N PHE A 77 0.12 1.49 11.52
CA PHE A 77 0.89 0.68 12.47
C PHE A 77 0.84 1.19 13.91
N ILE A 78 0.71 2.51 14.12
CA ILE A 78 0.51 3.08 15.46
C ILE A 78 -0.79 2.58 16.09
N ARG A 79 -1.83 2.31 15.29
CA ARG A 79 -3.09 1.71 15.78
C ARG A 79 -2.92 0.29 16.29
N GLY A 80 -1.87 -0.40 15.85
CA GLY A 80 -1.49 -1.74 16.30
C GLY A 80 -0.54 -1.74 17.50
N ASN A 81 -0.40 -0.61 18.21
CA ASN A 81 0.52 -0.41 19.33
C ASN A 81 2.01 -0.59 18.94
N MET A 82 2.39 -0.27 17.70
CA MET A 82 3.81 -0.11 17.36
C MET A 82 4.30 1.27 17.80
N ASP A 83 5.46 1.32 18.44
CA ASP A 83 6.08 2.58 18.89
C ASP A 83 6.39 3.50 17.70
N ALA A 84 6.18 4.80 17.89
CA ALA A 84 6.19 5.81 16.82
C ALA A 84 7.54 6.51 16.59
N ASP A 85 8.61 5.96 17.18
CA ASP A 85 9.95 6.55 17.31
C ASP A 85 10.58 6.94 15.96
#